data_AF-A0A9E2V3T3-F1
#
_entry.id   AF-A0A9E2V3T3-F1
#
_cell.length_a   1.000
_cell.length_b   1.000
_cell.length_c   1.000
_cell.angle_alpha   90.00
_cell.angle_beta   90.00
_cell.angle_gamma   90.00
#
_symmetry.space_group_name_H-M   'P 1'
#
loop_
_entity.id
_entity.type
_entity.pdbx_description
1 polymer ?
#
loop_
_entity_poly.entity_id
_entity_poly.type
_entity_poly.pdbx_seq_one_letter_code
_entity_poly.pdbx_strand_id
1 'polypeptide(L)'
;MSEKFDVEYDLVVVGGGGSGLSCAVQAAQNGLTVAVLEKMPQLGGSSAFAEGHAAFESDEQIKRGIDVSKDEAFRAYMDYSHWRADAAIVSKFVENAATTIVKMRELGAV
;
A
#
# COMPACT_ATOMS: atom_id res chain seq x y z
N MET A 1 -34.53 16.19 12.30
CA MET A 1 -33.45 17.19 12.35
C MET A 1 -32.38 16.69 11.40
N SER A 2 -31.97 17.45 10.39
CA SER A 2 -30.78 17.07 9.61
C SER A 2 -29.56 17.37 10.46
N GLU A 3 -28.71 16.38 10.69
CA GLU A 3 -27.42 16.62 11.37
C GLU A 3 -26.60 17.60 10.52
N LYS A 4 -26.03 18.60 11.19
CA LYS A 4 -25.16 19.61 10.56
C LYS A 4 -23.73 19.26 10.93
N PHE A 5 -22.93 18.90 9.94
CA PHE A 5 -21.50 18.63 10.13
C PHE A 5 -20.70 19.93 10.15
N ASP A 6 -19.62 19.97 10.93
CA ASP A 6 -18.73 21.12 11.02
C ASP A 6 -17.83 21.28 9.78
N VAL A 7 -17.56 20.17 9.07
CA VAL A 7 -16.72 20.11 7.86
C VAL A 7 -17.12 18.91 7.01
N GLU A 8 -16.94 19.03 5.69
CA GLU A 8 -17.19 17.97 4.70
C GLU A 8 -15.93 17.73 3.87
N TYR A 9 -15.70 16.47 3.51
CA TYR A 9 -14.59 16.00 2.67
C TYR A 9 -15.09 14.95 1.70
N ASP A 10 -14.43 14.82 0.54
CA ASP A 10 -14.75 13.77 -0.44
C ASP A 10 -14.38 12.37 0.07
N LEU A 11 -13.35 12.27 0.92
CA LEU A 11 -12.88 11.03 1.52
C LEU A 11 -12.39 11.24 2.96
N VAL A 12 -12.84 10.37 3.86
CA VAL A 12 -12.28 10.26 5.23
C VAL A 12 -11.57 8.93 5.37
N VAL A 13 -10.25 8.97 5.58
CA VAL A 13 -9.41 7.80 5.83
C VAL A 13 -9.25 7.61 7.33
N VAL A 14 -9.58 6.41 7.82
CA VAL A 14 -9.44 6.05 9.24
C VAL A 14 -8.20 5.18 9.41
N GLY A 15 -7.20 5.71 10.11
CA GLY A 15 -5.90 5.10 10.36
C GLY A 15 -4.77 5.80 9.60
N GLY A 16 -3.79 6.31 10.34
CA GLY A 16 -2.60 7.00 9.83
C GLY A 16 -1.40 6.08 9.59
N GLY A 17 -1.63 4.79 9.35
CA GLY A 17 -0.59 3.81 8.99
C GLY A 17 -0.23 3.84 7.50
N GLY A 18 0.67 2.94 7.07
CA GLY A 18 1.15 2.91 5.68
C GLY A 18 0.04 2.78 4.63
N SER A 19 -0.96 1.92 4.88
CA SER A 19 -2.12 1.76 3.97
C SER A 19 -2.99 3.02 3.91
N GLY A 20 -3.30 3.62 5.07
CA GLY A 20 -4.13 4.82 5.16
C GLY A 20 -3.47 6.04 4.53
N LEU A 21 -2.19 6.28 4.83
CA LEU A 21 -1.44 7.38 4.22
C LEU A 21 -1.26 7.17 2.70
N SER A 22 -0.99 5.94 2.25
CA SER A 22 -0.92 5.65 0.80
C SER A 22 -2.25 5.94 0.08
N CYS A 23 -3.38 5.57 0.71
CA CYS A 23 -4.72 5.89 0.20
C CYS A 23 -4.94 7.41 0.14
N ALA A 24 -4.63 8.11 1.22
CA ALA A 24 -4.84 9.55 1.33
C ALA A 24 -4.02 10.33 0.29
N VAL A 25 -2.74 9.99 0.11
CA VAL A 25 -1.87 10.61 -0.89
C VAL A 25 -2.40 10.37 -2.29
N GLN A 26 -2.74 9.12 -2.64
CA GLN A 26 -3.25 8.80 -3.97
C GLN A 26 -4.59 9.49 -4.26
N ALA A 27 -5.49 9.56 -3.28
CA ALA A 27 -6.77 10.25 -3.41
C ALA A 27 -6.60 11.77 -3.56
N ALA A 28 -5.72 12.39 -2.78
CA ALA A 28 -5.39 13.81 -2.91
C ALA A 28 -4.75 14.13 -4.27
N GLN A 29 -3.86 13.28 -4.78
CA GLN A 29 -3.30 13.41 -6.14
C GLN A 29 -4.36 13.33 -7.23
N ASN A 30 -5.47 12.62 -6.97
CA ASN A 30 -6.62 12.55 -7.87
C ASN A 30 -7.59 13.74 -7.71
N GLY A 31 -7.24 14.74 -6.88
CA GLY A 31 -8.00 15.98 -6.72
C GLY A 31 -9.10 15.94 -5.65
N LEU A 32 -9.16 14.89 -4.83
CA LEU A 32 -10.14 14.79 -3.74
C LEU A 32 -9.67 15.58 -2.52
N THR A 33 -10.62 16.18 -1.80
CA THR A 33 -10.41 16.66 -0.44
C THR A 33 -10.42 15.48 0.52
N VAL A 34 -9.35 15.30 1.30
CA VAL A 34 -9.15 14.11 2.14
C VAL A 34 -8.88 14.49 3.59
N ALA A 35 -9.62 13.87 4.51
CA ALA A 35 -9.31 13.89 5.94
C ALA A 35 -8.65 12.56 6.35
N VAL A 36 -7.59 12.60 7.15
CA VAL A 36 -6.98 11.41 7.76
C VAL A 36 -7.16 11.49 9.25
N LEU A 37 -7.74 10.45 9.85
CA LEU A 37 -7.97 10.34 11.28
C LEU A 37 -7.06 9.26 11.87
N GLU A 38 -6.23 9.63 12.84
CA GLU A 38 -5.41 8.71 13.61
C GLU A 38 -5.72 8.89 15.10
N LYS A 39 -5.93 7.77 15.80
CA LYS A 39 -6.25 7.80 17.23
C LYS A 39 -5.00 8.04 18.08
N MET A 40 -3.84 7.64 17.58
CA MET A 40 -2.56 7.76 18.27
C MET A 40 -1.99 9.18 18.10
N PRO A 41 -1.14 9.64 19.04
CA PRO A 41 -0.50 10.95 18.93
C PRO A 41 0.50 11.05 17.75
N GLN A 42 0.89 9.92 17.15
CA GLN A 42 1.78 9.87 15.99
C GLN A 42 1.20 8.98 14.88
N LEU A 43 1.58 9.31 13.64
CA LEU A 43 1.31 8.50 12.45
C LEU A 43 2.24 7.26 12.40
N GLY A 44 1.96 6.36 11.45
CA GLY A 44 2.82 5.25 11.09
C GLY A 44 2.33 3.89 11.60
N GLY A 45 1.77 3.82 12.80
CA GLY A 45 1.27 2.56 13.38
C GLY A 45 2.29 1.43 13.29
N SER A 46 1.85 0.21 12.97
CA SER A 46 2.78 -0.92 12.75
C SER A 46 3.69 -0.74 11.54
N SER A 47 3.30 0.07 10.55
CA SER A 47 4.12 0.33 9.37
C SER A 47 5.40 1.09 9.70
N ALA A 48 5.44 1.84 10.80
CA ALA A 48 6.65 2.51 11.28
C ALA A 48 7.77 1.53 11.68
N PHE A 49 7.44 0.25 11.91
CA PHE A 49 8.38 -0.80 12.28
C PHE A 49 8.69 -1.77 11.13
N ALA A 50 8.22 -1.49 9.91
CA ALA A 50 8.49 -2.33 8.76
C ALA A 50 9.97 -2.21 8.34
N GLU A 51 10.64 -3.36 8.18
CA GLU A 51 12.06 -3.40 7.83
C GLU A 51 12.32 -3.62 6.32
N GLY A 52 11.30 -4.02 5.56
CA GLY A 52 11.46 -4.36 4.16
C GLY A 52 10.17 -4.29 3.35
N HIS A 53 10.35 -4.25 2.03
CA HIS A 53 9.29 -4.24 1.03
C HIS A 53 9.48 -5.43 0.08
N ALA A 54 8.38 -5.97 -0.42
CA ALA A 54 8.41 -6.97 -1.47
C ALA A 54 8.21 -6.30 -2.83
N ALA A 55 8.97 -6.75 -3.83
CA ALA A 55 8.75 -6.45 -5.23
C ALA A 55 9.12 -7.69 -6.06
N PHE A 56 8.53 -7.84 -7.23
CA PHE A 56 8.73 -8.97 -8.13
C PHE A 56 8.91 -8.43 -9.54
N GLU A 57 9.89 -8.96 -10.26
CA GLU A 57 10.27 -8.47 -11.60
C GLU A 57 10.54 -6.94 -11.64
N SER A 58 11.02 -6.37 -10.53
CA SER A 58 11.29 -4.94 -10.43
C SER A 58 12.60 -4.53 -11.12
N ASP A 59 12.70 -3.26 -11.50
CA ASP A 59 13.93 -2.69 -12.08
C ASP A 59 15.13 -2.89 -11.15
N GLU A 60 14.92 -2.81 -9.84
CA GLU A 60 15.95 -3.00 -8.84
C GLU A 60 16.41 -4.45 -8.71
N GLN A 61 15.50 -5.42 -8.82
CA GLN A 61 15.87 -6.85 -8.88
C GLN A 61 16.70 -7.15 -10.12
N ILE A 62 16.29 -6.63 -11.28
CA ILE A 62 17.00 -6.80 -12.55
C ILE A 62 18.43 -6.24 -12.47
N LYS A 63 18.60 -5.02 -11.94
CA LYS A 63 19.94 -4.40 -11.75
C LYS A 63 20.85 -5.24 -10.87
N ARG A 64 20.28 -5.96 -9.89
CA ARG A 64 21.02 -6.81 -8.94
C ARG A 64 21.15 -8.26 -9.40
N GLY A 65 20.61 -8.62 -10.57
CA GLY A 65 20.61 -9.99 -11.07
C GLY A 65 19.76 -10.95 -10.22
N ILE A 66 18.74 -10.43 -9.53
CA ILE A 66 17.80 -11.22 -8.74
C ILE A 66 16.65 -11.62 -9.65
N ASP A 67 16.49 -12.92 -9.88
CA ASP A 67 15.43 -13.48 -10.72
C ASP A 67 14.38 -14.16 -9.84
N VAL A 68 13.23 -13.49 -9.67
CA VAL A 68 12.04 -14.01 -9.01
C VAL A 68 10.84 -13.56 -9.83
N SER A 69 10.17 -14.53 -10.45
CA SER A 69 8.99 -14.25 -11.26
C SER A 69 7.76 -13.97 -10.40
N LYS A 70 6.78 -13.26 -10.98
CA LYS A 70 5.48 -13.04 -10.34
C LYS A 70 4.72 -14.34 -10.09
N ASP A 71 4.81 -15.31 -10.99
CA ASP A 71 4.17 -16.62 -10.83
C ASP A 71 4.73 -17.40 -9.65
N GLU A 72 6.05 -17.38 -9.47
CA GLU A 72 6.72 -17.98 -8.30
C GLU A 72 6.30 -17.28 -7.01
N ALA A 73 6.26 -15.94 -7.02
CA ALA A 73 5.81 -15.16 -5.87
C ALA A 73 4.35 -15.45 -5.51
N PHE A 74 3.45 -15.48 -6.48
CA PHE A 74 2.04 -15.80 -6.27
C PHE A 74 1.87 -17.18 -5.64
N ARG A 75 2.53 -18.21 -6.21
CA ARG A 75 2.49 -19.57 -5.66
C ARG A 75 3.05 -19.61 -4.25
N ALA A 76 4.17 -18.93 -3.97
CA ALA A 76 4.76 -18.88 -2.64
C ALA A 76 3.79 -18.32 -1.58
N TYR A 77 3.07 -17.23 -1.88
CA TYR A 77 2.05 -16.69 -0.97
C TYR A 77 0.86 -17.63 -0.78
N MET A 78 0.37 -18.23 -1.88
CA MET A 78 -0.76 -19.15 -1.81
C MET A 78 -0.40 -20.40 -1.02
N ASP A 79 0.75 -21.01 -1.28
CA ASP A 79 1.26 -22.18 -0.58
C ASP A 79 1.49 -21.88 0.90
N TYR A 80 2.13 -20.75 1.25
CA TYR A 80 2.33 -20.33 2.65
C TYR A 80 1.01 -20.21 3.41
N SER A 81 -0.04 -19.68 2.75
CA SER A 81 -1.37 -19.55 3.34
C SER A 81 -2.16 -20.87 3.39
N HIS A 82 -1.57 -21.99 2.94
CA HIS A 82 -2.27 -23.25 2.68
C HIS A 82 -3.50 -23.05 1.78
N TRP A 83 -3.37 -22.19 0.77
CA TRP A 83 -4.41 -21.81 -0.18
C TRP A 83 -5.66 -21.19 0.46
N ARG A 84 -5.53 -20.61 1.66
CA ARG A 84 -6.62 -19.92 2.36
C ARG A 84 -6.66 -18.43 2.08
N ALA A 85 -5.57 -17.84 1.59
CA ALA A 85 -5.58 -16.45 1.15
C ALA A 85 -6.51 -16.26 -0.06
N ASP A 86 -7.09 -15.08 -0.18
CA ASP A 86 -7.86 -14.72 -1.37
C ASP A 86 -6.91 -14.53 -2.56
N ALA A 87 -7.02 -15.44 -3.53
CA ALA A 87 -6.17 -15.46 -4.71
C ALA A 87 -6.25 -14.17 -5.53
N ALA A 88 -7.42 -13.52 -5.60
CA ALA A 88 -7.56 -12.27 -6.35
C ALA A 88 -6.81 -11.12 -5.67
N ILE A 89 -6.80 -11.10 -4.33
CA ILE A 89 -6.04 -10.10 -3.56
C ILE A 89 -4.53 -10.36 -3.70
N VAL A 90 -4.09 -11.62 -3.54
CA VAL A 90 -2.67 -11.98 -3.67
C VAL A 90 -2.16 -11.67 -5.08
N SER A 91 -2.91 -12.02 -6.12
CA SER A 91 -2.58 -11.69 -7.51
C SER A 91 -2.42 -10.18 -7.69
N LYS A 92 -3.38 -9.37 -7.23
CA LYS A 92 -3.25 -7.91 -7.30
C LYS A 92 -2.02 -7.38 -6.56
N PHE A 93 -1.70 -7.93 -5.39
CA PHE A 93 -0.52 -7.52 -4.64
C PHE A 93 0.77 -7.80 -5.43
N VAL A 94 0.95 -9.03 -5.91
CA VAL A 94 2.13 -9.45 -6.68
C VAL A 94 2.29 -8.62 -7.95
N GLU A 95 1.21 -8.40 -8.69
CA GLU A 95 1.24 -7.64 -9.94
C GLU A 95 1.65 -6.17 -9.76
N ASN A 96 1.26 -5.55 -8.64
CA ASN A 96 1.45 -4.13 -8.39
C ASN A 96 2.66 -3.80 -7.52
N ALA A 97 3.35 -4.80 -6.96
CA ALA A 97 4.43 -4.60 -6.01
C ALA A 97 5.57 -3.74 -6.61
N ALA A 98 6.04 -4.06 -7.82
CA ALA A 98 7.09 -3.28 -8.49
C ALA A 98 6.65 -1.84 -8.80
N THR A 99 5.42 -1.67 -9.32
CA THR A 99 4.85 -0.34 -9.61
C THR A 99 4.74 0.52 -8.35
N THR A 100 4.44 -0.09 -7.20
CA THR A 100 4.35 0.62 -5.91
C THR A 100 5.71 1.18 -5.50
N ILE A 101 6.80 0.41 -5.68
CA ILE A 101 8.16 0.90 -5.40
C ILE A 101 8.53 2.11 -6.29
N VAL A 102 8.16 2.07 -7.58
CA VAL A 102 8.40 3.21 -8.48
C VAL A 102 7.67 4.46 -8.01
N LYS A 103 6.38 4.35 -7.66
CA LYS A 103 5.61 5.49 -7.11
C LYS A 103 6.23 6.04 -5.82
N MET A 104 6.68 5.17 -4.93
CA MET A 104 7.34 5.59 -3.67
C MET A 104 8.68 6.30 -3.93
N ARG A 105 9.45 5.83 -4.91
CA ARG A 105 10.71 6.47 -5.35
C ARG A 105 10.47 7.87 -5.91
N GLU A 106 9.43 8.07 -6.71
CA GLU A 106 9.05 9.39 -7.24
C GLU A 106 8.67 10.38 -6.13
N LEU A 107 8.20 9.88 -4.98
CA LEU A 107 7.92 10.66 -3.77
C LEU A 107 9.14 10.82 -2.85
N GLY A 108 10.30 10.26 -3.22
CA GLY A 108 11.56 10.36 -2.48
C GLY A 108 11.72 9.36 -1.32
N ALA A 109 10.88 8.33 -1.24
CA ALA A 109 10.88 7.37 -0.13
C ALA A 109 11.81 6.15 -0.32
N VAL A 110 12.37 5.95 -1.51
CA VAL A 110 13.23 4.80 -1.86
C VAL A 110 14.27 5.21 -2.89
#